data_AF-A0A523XUZ4-F1
#
_entry.id   AF-A0A523XUZ4-F1
#
_cell.length_a   1.000
_cell.length_b   1.000
_cell.length_c   1.000
_cell.angle_alpha   90.00
_cell.angle_beta   90.00
_cell.angle_gamma   90.00
#
_symmetry.space_group_name_H-M   'P 1'
#
loop_
_entity.id
_entity.type
_entity.pdbx_description
1 polymer ?
#
loop_
_entity_poly.entity_id
_entity_poly.type
_entity_poly.pdbx_seq_one_letter_code
_entity_poly.pdbx_strand_id
1 'polypeptide(L)'
;LAITLVSGPSVVIIGALLALIASFFFSGLGNRSELGLRIGIAMLLTICLFCINIMTDTFSIKYTKTYVERDDLIFEKWSPLARITVYPTIFWRADPENPFGWGMSKKFKPEKPVKQLWIEQDACAGTPITHFTGDISELEFLEYDVTSFVYHVRPQTKNTFIIGCGGGRDVLTALSFGVPSIKACDINPVIINLVKGRFKEFAGNIFGLPGIDVEIAEGRNFIRSQDQSFDVVQISLIDSWAATVAGAFSLAENNLYTVEAFSDYLDRLNQDGMLSITRYLFMPRNQSIRVAIIARKALEMKGIAHPEQNIAVVSTAWETGLATILVKRTAFTRSDIERIKKAADDLDFEIIYLEGLKGDPEFAEALTTTPLEAYISDKYYDLSPSTDNKPFFFQMMYFSRVFDLLSERDIVGQKFNYYAPLVLLLLLALSSILVLLFYILPLILSRKVESLPRLWGIYFVLLGVGFMFVEIPFLQKGSLYLGHPTLSLSLVLFSMLTFAGCGSYWSRKFREASLLGAVRVCLLVIVLVIGIVTIASDWLTRQTIGFPLSIRILLFVVLVGLPALFMGTAFPSGIRLVSREHRDSIPWVWALNGGASVMGSVLAMTVAMTSGYMLTLVLGGICYFAALLSTYRKKEV
;
A
#
# COMPACT_ATOMS: atom_id res chain seq x y z
N LEU A 1 -4.17 0.72 18.09
CA LEU A 1 -3.71 1.26 19.40
C LEU A 1 -3.26 0.17 20.37
N ALA A 2 -4.05 -0.88 20.68
CA ALA A 2 -3.59 -1.93 21.60
C ALA A 2 -2.23 -2.56 21.21
N ILE A 3 -2.01 -2.81 19.92
CA ILE A 3 -0.76 -3.38 19.38
C ILE A 3 0.50 -2.54 19.62
N THR A 4 0.38 -1.24 19.98
CA THR A 4 1.56 -0.43 20.34
C THR A 4 1.96 -0.59 21.80
N LEU A 5 1.09 -1.15 22.63
CA LEU A 5 1.29 -1.33 24.07
C LEU A 5 1.67 -2.76 24.44
N VAL A 6 1.25 -3.74 23.64
CA VAL A 6 1.50 -5.17 23.88
C VAL A 6 1.93 -5.87 22.60
N SER A 7 2.49 -7.08 22.73
CA SER A 7 2.91 -7.89 21.57
C SER A 7 1.73 -8.30 20.68
N GLY A 8 1.99 -8.57 19.40
CA GLY A 8 0.98 -9.07 18.46
C GLY A 8 0.15 -10.25 18.98
N PRO A 9 0.77 -11.32 19.53
CA PRO A 9 0.07 -12.42 20.17
C PRO A 9 -0.85 -11.98 21.33
N SER A 10 -0.40 -11.01 22.14
CA SER A 10 -1.20 -10.47 23.24
C SER A 10 -2.45 -9.73 22.75
N VAL A 11 -2.40 -9.09 21.57
CA VAL A 11 -3.57 -8.45 20.95
C VAL A 11 -4.65 -9.47 20.60
N VAL A 12 -4.28 -10.69 20.18
CA VAL A 12 -5.24 -11.76 19.91
C VAL A 12 -5.99 -12.16 21.19
N ILE A 13 -5.27 -12.26 22.31
CA ILE A 13 -5.88 -12.55 23.62
C ILE A 13 -6.83 -11.42 24.05
N ILE A 14 -6.45 -10.16 23.84
CA ILE A 14 -7.33 -9.01 24.08
C ILE A 14 -8.58 -9.08 23.19
N GLY A 15 -8.44 -9.44 21.91
CA GLY A 15 -9.56 -9.63 20.99
C GLY A 15 -10.53 -10.70 21.47
N ALA A 16 -10.01 -11.83 21.95
CA ALA A 16 -10.82 -12.89 22.56
C ALA A 16 -11.57 -12.40 23.81
N LEU A 17 -10.90 -11.63 24.67
CA LEU A 17 -11.52 -11.04 25.85
C LEU A 17 -12.65 -10.06 25.48
N LEU A 18 -12.46 -9.23 24.46
CA LEU A 18 -13.49 -8.32 23.97
C LEU A 18 -14.71 -9.08 23.40
N ALA A 19 -14.48 -10.19 22.69
CA ALA A 19 -15.56 -11.03 22.20
C ALA A 19 -16.34 -11.70 23.35
N LEU A 20 -15.66 -12.09 24.43
CA LEU A 20 -16.31 -12.62 25.63
C LEU A 20 -17.12 -11.54 26.37
N ILE A 21 -16.59 -10.32 26.49
CA ILE A 21 -17.31 -9.17 27.06
C ILE A 21 -18.56 -8.86 26.22
N ALA A 22 -18.44 -8.83 24.90
CA ALA A 22 -19.59 -8.63 24.03
C ALA A 22 -20.62 -9.75 24.23
N SER A 23 -20.18 -11.00 24.29
CA SER A 23 -21.05 -12.15 24.55
C SER A 23 -21.78 -12.03 25.88
N PHE A 24 -21.12 -11.53 26.93
CA PHE A 24 -21.74 -11.25 28.22
C PHE A 24 -22.90 -10.25 28.08
N PHE A 25 -22.67 -9.11 27.42
CA PHE A 25 -23.72 -8.10 27.20
C PHE A 25 -24.86 -8.59 26.30
N PHE A 26 -24.56 -9.34 25.24
CA PHE A 26 -25.56 -9.83 24.28
C PHE A 26 -26.32 -11.06 24.77
N SER A 27 -25.82 -11.79 25.78
CA SER A 27 -26.52 -12.95 26.34
C SER A 27 -27.85 -12.61 27.01
N GLY A 28 -28.12 -11.33 27.26
CA GLY A 28 -29.28 -10.83 27.98
C GLY A 28 -29.16 -11.15 29.46
N LEU A 29 -29.19 -10.15 30.33
CA LEU A 29 -29.15 -10.27 31.80
C LEU A 29 -30.43 -10.91 32.40
N GLY A 30 -31.08 -11.82 31.68
CA GLY A 30 -32.27 -12.54 32.11
C GLY A 30 -31.95 -13.98 32.53
N ASN A 31 -32.02 -14.26 33.83
CA ASN A 31 -32.12 -15.56 34.52
C ASN A 31 -31.28 -16.78 34.02
N ARG A 32 -30.22 -16.58 33.22
CA ARG A 32 -29.28 -17.62 32.81
C ARG A 32 -27.98 -17.52 33.61
N SER A 33 -28.08 -17.70 34.94
CA SER A 33 -26.95 -17.63 35.87
C SER A 33 -25.78 -18.54 35.47
N GLU A 34 -26.09 -19.73 34.92
CA GLU A 34 -25.08 -20.69 34.47
C GLU A 34 -24.30 -20.20 33.24
N LEU A 35 -24.96 -19.57 32.27
CA LEU A 35 -24.30 -19.03 31.08
C LEU A 35 -23.39 -17.85 31.46
N GLY A 36 -23.89 -16.97 32.34
CA GLY A 36 -23.10 -15.87 32.90
C GLY A 36 -21.86 -16.36 33.64
N LEU A 37 -22.00 -17.43 34.44
CA LEU A 37 -20.87 -18.06 35.15
C LEU A 37 -19.84 -18.62 34.16
N ARG A 38 -20.28 -19.34 33.11
CA ARG A 38 -19.37 -19.89 32.08
C ARG A 38 -18.60 -18.79 31.33
N ILE A 39 -19.28 -17.70 30.96
CA ILE A 39 -18.63 -16.54 30.33
C ILE A 39 -17.64 -15.90 31.30
N GLY A 40 -18.02 -15.73 32.58
CA GLY A 40 -17.14 -15.20 33.63
C GLY A 40 -15.88 -16.05 33.84
N ILE A 41 -16.00 -17.38 33.88
CA ILE A 41 -14.87 -18.31 33.96
C ILE A 41 -13.99 -18.17 32.71
N ALA A 42 -14.58 -18.13 31.51
CA ALA A 42 -13.82 -17.95 30.27
C ALA A 42 -13.06 -16.61 30.24
N MET A 43 -13.67 -15.52 30.73
CA MET A 43 -13.02 -14.23 30.88
C MET A 43 -11.86 -14.31 31.86
N LEU A 44 -12.04 -14.93 33.03
CA LEU A 44 -10.97 -15.11 34.01
C LEU A 44 -9.81 -15.91 33.43
N LEU A 45 -10.08 -17.02 32.76
CA LEU A 45 -9.06 -17.84 32.09
C LEU A 45 -8.31 -17.05 31.01
N THR A 46 -9.03 -16.23 30.24
CA THR A 46 -8.42 -15.38 29.19
C THR A 46 -7.54 -14.28 29.80
N ILE A 47 -7.96 -13.69 30.92
CA ILE A 47 -7.15 -12.72 31.68
C ILE A 47 -5.91 -13.40 32.27
N CYS A 48 -6.05 -14.59 32.88
CA CYS A 48 -4.92 -15.37 33.37
C CYS A 48 -3.94 -15.70 32.24
N LEU A 49 -4.43 -16.12 31.08
CA LEU A 49 -3.61 -16.39 29.90
C LEU A 49 -2.87 -15.14 29.42
N PHE A 50 -3.52 -13.98 29.43
CA PHE A 50 -2.90 -12.69 29.11
C PHE A 50 -1.78 -12.35 30.10
N CYS A 51 -2.03 -12.47 31.40
CA CYS A 51 -1.04 -12.22 32.45
C CYS A 51 0.15 -13.17 32.34
N ILE A 52 -0.11 -14.47 32.14
CA ILE A 52 0.95 -15.46 31.90
C ILE A 52 1.78 -15.03 30.69
N ASN A 53 1.14 -14.75 29.55
CA ASN A 53 1.87 -14.36 28.35
C ASN A 53 2.73 -13.11 28.53
N ILE A 54 2.26 -12.10 29.26
CA ILE A 54 3.07 -10.89 29.55
C ILE A 54 4.29 -11.23 30.43
N MET A 55 4.14 -12.15 31.38
CA MET A 55 5.21 -12.50 32.32
C MET A 55 6.24 -13.46 31.74
N THR A 56 5.82 -14.40 30.91
CA THR A 56 6.66 -15.51 30.43
C THR A 56 6.98 -15.45 28.94
N ASP A 57 6.35 -14.54 28.20
CA ASP A 57 6.45 -14.42 26.74
C ASP A 57 6.24 -15.76 26.02
N THR A 58 5.30 -16.57 26.56
CA THR A 58 5.04 -17.95 26.10
C THR A 58 4.63 -18.01 24.64
N PHE A 59 3.89 -17.02 24.16
CA PHE A 59 3.48 -16.92 22.75
C PHE A 59 4.41 -16.03 21.91
N SER A 60 5.67 -15.82 22.34
CA SER A 60 6.69 -15.13 21.55
C SER A 60 6.85 -15.73 20.16
N ILE A 61 7.11 -14.87 19.17
CA ILE A 61 7.36 -15.32 17.80
C ILE A 61 8.81 -15.75 17.68
N LYS A 62 9.03 -17.07 17.63
CA LYS A 62 10.35 -17.67 17.38
C LYS A 62 10.58 -18.09 15.94
N TYR A 63 9.50 -18.23 15.18
CA TYR A 63 9.54 -18.61 13.78
C TYR A 63 8.96 -17.46 12.97
N THR A 64 9.84 -16.74 12.27
CA THR A 64 9.41 -15.71 11.34
C THR A 64 9.14 -16.34 9.98
N LYS A 65 8.62 -15.54 9.05
CA LYS A 65 8.38 -15.97 7.67
C LYS A 65 9.66 -16.34 6.91
N THR A 66 10.82 -15.81 7.30
CA THR A 66 12.06 -15.90 6.52
C THR A 66 13.11 -16.78 7.21
N TYR A 67 13.18 -16.74 8.54
CA TYR A 67 14.18 -17.45 9.33
C TYR A 67 13.69 -17.74 10.76
N VAL A 68 14.38 -18.63 11.45
CA VAL A 68 14.19 -18.84 12.90
C VAL A 68 14.81 -17.67 13.65
N GLU A 69 14.00 -17.00 14.45
CA GLU A 69 14.37 -15.78 15.19
C GLU A 69 15.65 -15.99 15.99
N ARG A 70 16.57 -15.02 15.94
CA ARG A 70 17.86 -15.12 16.61
C ARG A 70 17.73 -14.73 18.09
N ASP A 71 18.50 -15.38 18.95
CA ASP A 71 18.51 -15.10 20.39
C ASP A 71 19.24 -13.78 20.75
N ASP A 72 19.97 -13.16 19.81
CA ASP A 72 20.71 -11.92 20.00
C ASP A 72 19.89 -10.64 19.69
N LEU A 73 18.56 -10.76 19.61
CA LEU A 73 17.64 -9.65 19.41
C LEU A 73 17.77 -8.60 20.53
N ILE A 74 18.15 -7.37 20.18
CA ILE A 74 18.38 -6.30 21.17
C ILE A 74 17.17 -5.39 21.37
N PHE A 75 16.17 -5.43 20.48
CA PHE A 75 14.93 -4.68 20.61
C PHE A 75 13.80 -5.32 19.80
N GLU A 76 12.60 -5.32 20.37
CA GLU A 76 11.35 -5.65 19.66
C GLU A 76 10.29 -4.60 20.00
N LYS A 77 9.53 -4.16 18.99
CA LYS A 77 8.29 -3.41 19.21
C LYS A 77 7.27 -3.66 18.11
N TRP A 78 6.02 -3.82 18.54
CA TRP A 78 4.89 -3.95 17.66
C TRP A 78 4.24 -2.59 17.38
N SER A 79 3.82 -2.38 16.15
CA SER A 79 3.07 -1.19 15.72
C SER A 79 1.96 -1.58 14.74
N PRO A 80 0.98 -0.70 14.49
CA PRO A 80 -0.03 -0.94 13.46
C PRO A 80 0.54 -1.05 12.04
N LEU A 81 1.77 -0.59 11.82
CA LEU A 81 2.45 -0.63 10.52
C LEU A 81 3.25 -1.92 10.33
N ALA A 82 4.04 -2.30 11.34
CA ALA A 82 4.90 -3.47 11.31
C ALA A 82 5.37 -3.89 12.71
N ARG A 83 5.86 -5.13 12.85
CA ARG A 83 6.75 -5.59 13.92
C ARG A 83 8.16 -5.11 13.60
N ILE A 84 8.74 -4.32 14.50
CA ILE A 84 10.09 -3.77 14.38
C ILE A 84 11.03 -4.51 15.30
N THR A 85 12.07 -5.11 14.74
CA THR A 85 13.16 -5.77 15.46
C THR A 85 14.48 -5.05 15.20
N VAL A 86 15.41 -5.11 16.15
CA VAL A 86 16.79 -4.63 15.96
C VAL A 86 17.78 -5.70 16.38
N TYR A 87 18.75 -5.96 15.51
CA TYR A 87 19.85 -6.90 15.74
C TYR A 87 21.17 -6.14 15.87
N PRO A 88 22.13 -6.70 16.63
CA PRO A 88 23.43 -6.07 16.87
C PRO A 88 24.30 -6.02 15.60
N THR A 89 24.02 -6.88 14.62
CA THR A 89 24.73 -6.95 13.34
C THR A 89 23.77 -7.25 12.20
N ILE A 90 24.22 -6.99 10.97
CA ILE A 90 23.50 -7.36 9.75
C ILE A 90 23.82 -8.83 9.44
N PHE A 91 23.03 -9.73 10.04
CA PHE A 91 23.31 -11.16 10.16
C PHE A 91 23.24 -11.97 8.86
N TRP A 92 22.60 -11.45 7.82
CA TRP A 92 22.42 -12.15 6.54
C TRP A 92 23.57 -11.87 5.55
N ARG A 93 24.53 -11.01 5.90
CA ARG A 93 25.68 -10.71 5.05
C ARG A 93 26.73 -11.82 5.13
N ALA A 94 27.36 -12.08 3.98
CA ALA A 94 28.46 -13.02 3.88
C ALA A 94 29.71 -12.54 4.64
N ASP A 95 29.97 -11.23 4.63
CA ASP A 95 31.09 -10.61 5.33
C ASP A 95 30.57 -9.51 6.28
N PRO A 96 30.61 -9.74 7.61
CA PRO A 96 30.15 -8.77 8.59
C PRO A 96 31.11 -7.59 8.77
N GLU A 97 32.38 -7.69 8.35
CA GLU A 97 33.38 -6.63 8.48
C GLU A 97 33.21 -5.55 7.42
N ASN A 98 32.68 -5.88 6.24
CA ASN A 98 32.40 -4.89 5.21
C ASN A 98 31.25 -3.96 5.63
N PRO A 99 31.27 -2.67 5.28
CA PRO A 99 30.10 -1.81 5.48
C PRO A 99 28.96 -2.23 4.55
N PHE A 100 27.73 -2.00 5.00
CA PHE A 100 26.53 -2.25 4.20
C PHE A 100 26.34 -1.11 3.22
N GLY A 101 26.27 -1.48 1.94
CA GLY A 101 25.66 -0.68 0.90
C GLY A 101 24.59 -1.49 0.19
N TRP A 102 23.65 -0.78 -0.41
CA TRP A 102 22.65 -1.36 -1.29
C TRP A 102 23.31 -1.87 -2.56
N GLY A 103 24.15 -1.04 -3.18
CA GLY A 103 24.81 -1.33 -4.45
C GLY A 103 26.22 -0.78 -4.48
N MET A 104 27.13 -1.41 -3.73
CA MET A 104 28.52 -0.96 -3.61
C MET A 104 29.28 -1.11 -4.93
N SER A 105 30.03 -0.08 -5.29
CA SER A 105 31.02 -0.09 -6.36
C SER A 105 32.09 -1.16 -6.13
N LYS A 106 32.54 -1.80 -7.20
CA LYS A 106 33.68 -2.74 -7.17
C LYS A 106 35.01 -2.04 -6.87
N LYS A 107 35.08 -0.71 -7.00
CA LYS A 107 36.27 0.09 -6.68
C LYS A 107 36.42 0.31 -5.18
N PHE A 108 35.33 0.18 -4.42
CA PHE A 108 35.40 0.32 -2.98
C PHE A 108 36.25 -0.79 -2.37
N LYS A 109 37.22 -0.39 -1.56
CA LYS A 109 38.04 -1.32 -0.79
C LYS A 109 37.82 -1.03 0.69
N PRO A 110 37.27 -1.99 1.45
CA PRO A 110 37.02 -1.80 2.87
C PRO A 110 38.35 -1.69 3.60
N GLU A 111 38.61 -0.51 4.20
CA GLU A 111 39.82 -0.30 5.00
C GLU A 111 39.58 -0.57 6.49
N LYS A 112 38.36 -0.28 6.96
CA LYS A 112 37.96 -0.39 8.37
C LYS A 112 36.55 -0.96 8.48
N PRO A 113 36.28 -1.78 9.49
CA PRO A 113 34.92 -2.26 9.73
C PRO A 113 34.03 -1.14 10.23
N VAL A 114 32.79 -1.13 9.72
CA VAL A 114 31.77 -0.17 10.13
C VAL A 114 30.72 -0.89 10.96
N LYS A 115 30.56 -0.47 12.21
CA LYS A 115 29.54 -1.04 13.11
C LYS A 115 28.16 -0.59 12.65
N GLN A 116 27.27 -1.55 12.38
CA GLN A 116 25.91 -1.26 11.94
C GLN A 116 24.92 -2.18 12.65
N LEU A 117 23.92 -1.58 13.29
CA LEU A 117 22.75 -2.30 13.79
C LEU A 117 21.79 -2.51 12.63
N TRP A 118 21.05 -3.62 12.66
CA TRP A 118 20.08 -3.94 11.62
C TRP A 118 18.66 -3.80 12.16
N ILE A 119 17.91 -2.82 11.66
CA ILE A 119 16.48 -2.73 11.91
C ILE A 119 15.77 -3.60 10.88
N GLU A 120 14.81 -4.41 11.30
CA GLU A 120 13.89 -5.10 10.40
C GLU A 120 12.43 -4.79 10.69
N GLN A 121 11.66 -4.74 9.62
CA GLN A 121 10.21 -4.66 9.59
C GLN A 121 9.68 -6.00 9.10
N ASP A 122 8.87 -6.65 9.93
CA ASP A 122 8.23 -7.94 9.67
C ASP A 122 9.22 -9.00 9.14
N ALA A 123 10.46 -9.02 9.64
CA ALA A 123 11.51 -10.00 9.31
C ALA A 123 11.90 -10.08 7.81
N CYS A 124 11.82 -8.97 7.08
CA CYS A 124 12.15 -8.96 5.63
C CYS A 124 12.64 -7.63 5.06
N ALA A 125 12.15 -6.51 5.57
CA ALA A 125 12.50 -5.18 5.07
C ALA A 125 13.36 -4.52 6.12
N GLY A 126 14.58 -4.12 5.79
CA GLY A 126 15.49 -3.60 6.79
C GLY A 126 16.25 -2.36 6.37
N THR A 127 16.79 -1.71 7.39
CA THR A 127 17.57 -0.49 7.25
C THR A 127 18.65 -0.46 8.34
N PRO A 128 19.89 -0.09 8.01
CA PRO A 128 20.94 -0.06 9.01
C PRO A 128 20.85 1.23 9.85
N ILE A 129 21.12 1.11 11.15
CA ILE A 129 21.62 2.25 11.93
C ILE A 129 23.14 2.15 11.85
N THR A 130 23.79 3.14 11.25
CA THR A 130 25.25 3.17 11.12
C THR A 130 25.84 3.88 12.33
N HIS A 131 26.86 3.28 12.93
CA HIS A 131 27.61 3.93 14.00
C HIS A 131 28.29 5.19 13.44
N PHE A 132 28.13 6.32 14.12
CA PHE A 132 28.67 7.58 13.64
C PHE A 132 29.18 8.41 14.80
N THR A 133 30.45 8.82 14.74
CA THR A 133 31.08 9.63 15.80
C THR A 133 30.97 11.14 15.58
N GLY A 134 30.52 11.56 14.39
CA GLY A 134 30.60 12.95 13.93
C GLY A 134 31.71 13.19 12.91
N ASP A 135 32.65 12.24 12.76
CA ASP A 135 33.71 12.31 11.76
C ASP A 135 33.19 11.87 10.38
N ILE A 136 33.09 12.82 9.46
CA ILE A 136 32.59 12.60 8.08
C ILE A 136 33.45 11.58 7.31
N SER A 137 34.73 11.45 7.64
CA SER A 137 35.60 10.47 6.97
C SER A 137 35.17 9.02 7.23
N GLU A 138 34.42 8.75 8.30
CA GLU A 138 33.82 7.43 8.54
C GLU A 138 32.74 7.06 7.51
N LEU A 139 32.22 8.04 6.78
CA LEU A 139 31.09 7.91 5.85
C LEU A 139 31.52 7.69 4.39
N GLU A 140 32.83 7.71 4.09
CA GLU A 140 33.36 7.63 2.73
C GLU A 140 32.80 6.43 1.94
N PHE A 141 32.59 5.29 2.60
CA PHE A 141 32.01 4.10 1.94
C PHE A 141 30.61 4.37 1.33
N LEU A 142 29.82 5.29 1.90
CA LEU A 142 28.49 5.62 1.38
C LEU A 142 28.57 6.31 0.01
N GLU A 143 29.69 6.98 -0.29
CA GLU A 143 29.95 7.63 -1.58
C GLU A 143 30.21 6.63 -2.69
N TYR A 144 30.56 5.39 -2.34
CA TYR A 144 30.75 4.29 -3.30
C TYR A 144 29.48 3.50 -3.58
N ASP A 145 28.35 3.87 -3.01
CA ASP A 145 27.06 3.22 -3.26
C ASP A 145 26.33 3.86 -4.43
N VAL A 146 25.68 3.05 -5.28
CA VAL A 146 24.87 3.53 -6.40
C VAL A 146 23.72 4.47 -5.96
N THR A 147 23.26 4.38 -4.70
CA THR A 147 22.25 5.30 -4.17
C THR A 147 22.78 6.73 -3.98
N SER A 148 24.10 6.90 -3.87
CA SER A 148 24.75 8.21 -3.74
C SER A 148 25.01 8.91 -5.08
N PHE A 149 24.78 8.23 -6.20
CA PHE A 149 25.21 8.65 -7.54
C PHE A 149 24.76 10.06 -7.92
N VAL A 150 23.57 10.49 -7.46
CA VAL A 150 23.06 11.84 -7.70
C VAL A 150 23.99 12.94 -7.17
N TYR A 151 24.65 12.73 -6.02
CA TYR A 151 25.54 13.73 -5.41
C TYR A 151 26.86 13.86 -6.16
N HIS A 152 27.35 12.78 -6.77
CA HIS A 152 28.50 12.85 -7.70
C HIS A 152 28.19 13.71 -8.94
N VAL A 153 26.96 13.62 -9.44
CA VAL A 153 26.48 14.42 -10.59
C VAL A 153 26.12 15.87 -10.17
N ARG A 154 25.77 16.06 -8.90
CA ARG A 154 25.37 17.33 -8.28
C ARG A 154 26.21 17.64 -7.03
N PRO A 155 27.52 17.90 -7.18
CA PRO A 155 28.41 18.17 -6.03
C PRO A 155 28.13 19.50 -5.33
N GLN A 156 27.29 20.37 -5.91
CA GLN A 156 26.91 21.67 -5.34
C GLN A 156 25.52 21.64 -4.70
N THR A 157 25.02 20.45 -4.34
CA THR A 157 23.71 20.27 -3.70
C THR A 157 23.65 21.03 -2.38
N LYS A 158 22.71 21.98 -2.26
CA LYS A 158 22.51 22.79 -1.05
C LYS A 158 21.40 22.26 -0.18
N ASN A 159 20.39 21.64 -0.79
CA ASN A 159 19.28 21.06 -0.06
C ASN A 159 18.75 19.76 -0.67
N THR A 160 18.47 18.80 0.20
CA THR A 160 17.98 17.48 -0.17
C THR A 160 16.70 17.15 0.59
N PHE A 161 15.75 16.51 -0.10
CA PHE A 161 14.60 15.86 0.50
C PHE A 161 14.70 14.34 0.37
N ILE A 162 14.66 13.60 1.48
CA ILE A 162 14.79 12.14 1.52
C ILE A 162 13.45 11.52 1.94
N ILE A 163 12.88 10.68 1.08
CA ILE A 163 11.67 9.89 1.38
C ILE A 163 12.14 8.52 1.85
N GLY A 164 11.81 8.15 3.08
CA GLY A 164 12.11 6.83 3.67
C GLY A 164 13.49 6.75 4.32
N CYS A 165 13.80 7.65 5.24
CA CYS A 165 15.15 7.71 5.80
C CYS A 165 15.52 6.53 6.72
N GLY A 166 14.55 5.75 7.23
CA GLY A 166 14.81 4.55 8.02
C GLY A 166 15.78 4.80 9.18
N GLY A 167 16.84 3.98 9.25
CA GLY A 167 17.91 4.10 10.25
C GLY A 167 18.86 5.28 10.03
N GLY A 168 18.65 6.10 8.98
CA GLY A 168 19.38 7.33 8.71
C GLY A 168 20.52 7.21 7.68
N ARG A 169 20.65 6.07 6.99
CA ARG A 169 21.71 5.85 5.99
C ARG A 169 21.75 6.93 4.90
N ASP A 170 20.61 7.28 4.32
CA ASP A 170 20.58 8.25 3.22
C ASP A 170 20.84 9.68 3.72
N VAL A 171 20.48 9.97 4.98
CA VAL A 171 20.84 11.22 5.66
C VAL A 171 22.36 11.30 5.83
N LEU A 172 23.00 10.22 6.28
CA LEU A 172 24.46 10.13 6.35
C LEU A 172 25.13 10.24 4.98
N THR A 173 24.50 9.71 3.92
CA THR A 173 25.01 9.85 2.56
C THR A 173 24.98 11.31 2.12
N ALA A 174 23.85 12.02 2.26
CA ALA A 174 23.80 13.45 1.94
C ALA A 174 24.80 14.27 2.79
N LEU A 175 25.01 13.87 4.05
CA LEU A 175 25.98 14.51 4.93
C LEU A 175 27.43 14.29 4.48
N SER A 176 27.79 13.13 3.94
CA SER A 176 29.15 12.85 3.44
C SER A 176 29.52 13.75 2.26
N PHE A 177 28.55 14.07 1.40
CA PHE A 177 28.71 15.05 0.31
C PHE A 177 28.60 16.52 0.77
N GLY A 178 28.51 16.79 2.08
CA GLY A 178 28.50 18.13 2.63
C GLY A 178 27.22 18.93 2.39
N VAL A 179 26.07 18.26 2.19
CA VAL A 179 24.78 18.93 2.00
C VAL A 179 24.37 19.64 3.30
N PRO A 180 24.19 20.99 3.29
CA PRO A 180 23.95 21.75 4.51
C PRO A 180 22.50 21.72 5.02
N SER A 181 21.54 21.38 4.16
CA SER A 181 20.12 21.30 4.53
C SER A 181 19.52 19.97 4.06
N ILE A 182 19.24 19.08 4.99
CA ILE A 182 18.69 17.75 4.72
C ILE A 182 17.34 17.67 5.40
N LYS A 183 16.28 17.57 4.60
CA LYS A 183 14.94 17.27 5.08
C LYS A 183 14.61 15.82 4.79
N ALA A 184 14.09 15.10 5.75
CA ALA A 184 13.79 13.69 5.60
C ALA A 184 12.49 13.29 6.30
N CYS A 185 11.89 12.20 5.84
CA CYS A 185 10.75 11.62 6.53
C CYS A 185 10.75 10.11 6.47
N ASP A 186 10.09 9.50 7.45
CA ASP A 186 9.73 8.09 7.46
C ASP A 186 8.33 7.92 8.03
N ILE A 187 7.55 7.00 7.47
CA ILE A 187 6.19 6.74 7.94
C ILE A 187 6.18 6.01 9.29
N ASN A 188 7.28 5.34 9.66
CA ASN A 188 7.34 4.49 10.84
C ASN A 188 7.83 5.25 12.08
N PRO A 189 6.93 5.61 13.02
CA PRO A 189 7.31 6.32 14.23
C PRO A 189 8.25 5.52 15.12
N VAL A 190 8.21 4.18 15.09
CA VAL A 190 9.07 3.35 15.95
C VAL A 190 10.53 3.51 15.53
N ILE A 191 10.81 3.46 14.23
CA ILE A 191 12.17 3.57 13.68
C ILE A 191 12.77 4.95 14.00
N ILE A 192 12.04 6.04 13.71
CA ILE A 192 12.53 7.39 13.99
C ILE A 192 12.78 7.60 15.48
N ASN A 193 11.88 7.13 16.35
CA ASN A 193 12.06 7.25 17.80
C ASN A 193 13.20 6.37 18.34
N LEU A 194 13.49 5.23 17.70
CA LEU A 194 14.64 4.40 18.04
C LEU A 194 15.96 5.15 17.78
N VAL A 195 16.10 5.78 16.62
CA VAL A 195 17.31 6.55 16.27
C VAL A 195 17.42 7.83 17.10
N LYS A 196 16.32 8.56 17.33
CA LYS A 196 16.32 9.78 18.17
C LYS A 196 16.51 9.49 19.67
N GLY A 197 16.17 8.28 20.11
CA GLY A 197 16.13 7.88 21.52
C GLY A 197 17.16 6.80 21.84
N ARG A 198 16.73 5.53 21.82
CA ARG A 198 17.51 4.38 22.31
C ARG A 198 18.90 4.26 21.67
N PHE A 199 19.02 4.55 20.38
CA PHE A 199 20.27 4.44 19.61
C PHE A 199 20.86 5.80 19.25
N LYS A 200 20.45 6.87 19.94
CA LYS A 200 20.91 8.24 19.68
C LYS A 200 22.43 8.37 19.72
N GLU A 201 23.06 7.83 20.77
CA GLU A 201 24.52 7.90 20.94
C GLU A 201 25.25 7.07 19.90
N PHE A 202 24.76 5.85 19.64
CA PHE A 202 25.32 4.97 18.61
C PHE A 202 25.28 5.63 17.22
N ALA A 203 24.16 6.28 16.88
CA ALA A 203 23.95 6.95 15.61
C ALA A 203 24.51 8.39 15.58
N GLY A 204 25.30 8.83 16.56
CA GLY A 204 25.92 10.17 16.56
C GLY A 204 24.92 11.33 16.60
N ASN A 205 23.70 11.13 17.13
CA ASN A 205 22.62 12.10 17.13
C ASN A 205 22.29 12.67 15.73
N ILE A 206 22.39 11.86 14.66
CA ILE A 206 22.22 12.32 13.27
C ILE A 206 20.94 13.13 13.03
N PHE A 207 19.82 12.73 13.61
CA PHE A 207 18.53 13.42 13.42
C PHE A 207 18.37 14.68 14.28
N GLY A 208 19.38 15.04 15.07
CA GLY A 208 19.44 16.27 15.85
C GLY A 208 20.63 17.16 15.49
N LEU A 209 21.36 16.87 14.42
CA LEU A 209 22.44 17.72 13.92
C LEU A 209 21.87 18.99 13.27
N PRO A 210 22.61 20.12 13.31
CA PRO A 210 22.22 21.33 12.60
C PRO A 210 22.02 21.07 11.11
N GLY A 211 20.95 21.61 10.53
CA GLY A 211 20.62 21.44 9.11
C GLY A 211 19.87 20.16 8.77
N ILE A 212 19.63 19.26 9.72
CA ILE A 212 18.89 18.00 9.52
C ILE A 212 17.51 18.10 10.17
N ASP A 213 16.46 18.00 9.35
CA ASP A 213 15.06 18.03 9.76
C ASP A 213 14.38 16.70 9.41
N VAL A 214 14.02 15.90 10.43
CA VAL A 214 13.41 14.58 10.24
C VAL A 214 12.03 14.51 10.87
N GLU A 215 11.03 14.27 10.03
CA GLU A 215 9.63 14.21 10.40
C GLU A 215 9.04 12.80 10.27
N ILE A 216 8.09 12.48 11.16
CA ILE A 216 7.31 11.25 11.06
C ILE A 216 6.09 11.53 10.16
N ALA A 217 6.20 11.16 8.89
CA ALA A 217 5.18 11.46 7.90
C ALA A 217 5.24 10.47 6.71
N GLU A 218 4.12 10.33 6.01
CA GLU A 218 4.08 9.64 4.71
C GLU A 218 4.73 10.53 3.65
N GLY A 219 5.71 10.00 2.93
CA GLY A 219 6.65 10.80 2.15
C GLY A 219 6.03 11.62 1.04
N ARG A 220 5.04 11.08 0.32
CA ARG A 220 4.37 11.85 -0.74
C ARG A 220 3.48 12.95 -0.20
N ASN A 221 2.70 12.68 0.85
CA ASN A 221 1.93 13.72 1.53
C ASN A 221 2.85 14.82 2.08
N PHE A 222 3.98 14.43 2.66
CA PHE A 222 4.90 15.38 3.29
C PHE A 222 5.57 16.29 2.27
N ILE A 223 6.13 15.75 1.16
CA ILE A 223 6.79 16.57 0.14
C ILE A 223 5.81 17.55 -0.53
N ARG A 224 4.56 17.13 -0.75
CA ARG A 224 3.51 18.01 -1.31
C ARG A 224 3.19 19.19 -0.42
N SER A 225 3.24 18.99 0.90
CA SER A 225 2.99 20.03 1.90
C SER A 225 4.15 21.01 2.09
N GLN A 226 5.32 20.75 1.51
CA GLN A 226 6.47 21.66 1.63
C GLN A 226 6.32 22.85 0.69
N ASP A 227 6.61 24.06 1.16
CA ASP A 227 6.70 25.23 0.28
C ASP A 227 8.07 25.35 -0.40
N GLN A 228 9.09 24.73 0.19
CA GLN A 228 10.47 24.74 -0.30
C GLN A 228 10.68 23.78 -1.49
N SER A 229 11.56 24.17 -2.40
CA SER A 229 12.10 23.32 -3.47
C SER A 229 13.52 22.81 -3.15
N PHE A 230 13.89 21.66 -3.72
CA PHE A 230 15.09 20.91 -3.40
C PHE A 230 15.99 20.67 -4.61
N ASP A 231 17.30 20.69 -4.41
CA ASP A 231 18.29 20.31 -5.42
C ASP A 231 18.27 18.81 -5.68
N VAL A 232 18.01 18.01 -4.64
CA VAL A 232 17.84 16.55 -4.75
C VAL A 232 16.59 16.11 -4.02
N VAL A 233 15.76 15.31 -4.69
CA VAL A 233 14.74 14.47 -4.04
C VAL A 233 15.18 13.02 -4.19
N GLN A 234 15.38 12.31 -3.08
CA GLN A 234 15.93 10.95 -3.09
C GLN A 234 14.93 9.93 -2.52
N ILE A 235 14.81 8.81 -3.22
CA ILE A 235 14.04 7.63 -2.81
C ILE A 235 14.88 6.37 -3.07
N SER A 236 15.47 5.79 -2.02
CA SER A 236 16.38 4.66 -2.14
C SER A 236 15.79 3.42 -1.48
N LEU A 237 15.23 2.51 -2.29
CA LEU A 237 14.74 1.19 -1.83
C LEU A 237 13.79 1.25 -0.61
N ILE A 238 12.90 2.25 -0.59
CA ILE A 238 12.02 2.59 0.54
C ILE A 238 11.03 1.49 0.97
N ASP A 239 10.77 0.50 0.11
CA ASP A 239 9.60 -0.36 0.27
C ASP A 239 9.71 -1.34 1.44
N SER A 240 8.71 -1.33 2.32
CA SER A 240 8.53 -2.35 3.34
C SER A 240 7.98 -3.63 2.69
N TRP A 241 8.85 -4.62 2.47
CA TRP A 241 8.54 -5.98 1.99
C TRP A 241 7.58 -6.80 2.88
N ALA A 242 6.89 -6.17 3.82
CA ALA A 242 6.03 -6.77 4.84
C ALA A 242 5.01 -7.77 4.26
N ALA A 243 4.37 -7.44 3.13
CA ALA A 243 3.24 -8.19 2.54
C ALA A 243 3.61 -9.39 1.64
N THR A 244 4.87 -9.87 1.66
CA THR A 244 5.39 -10.91 0.74
C THR A 244 4.75 -12.31 0.86
N VAL A 245 4.30 -12.72 2.05
CA VAL A 245 4.07 -14.16 2.37
C VAL A 245 2.92 -14.83 1.62
N ALA A 246 1.90 -14.07 1.20
CA ALA A 246 0.72 -14.63 0.53
C ALA A 246 0.62 -14.25 -0.96
N GLY A 247 1.70 -13.74 -1.56
CA GLY A 247 1.62 -13.06 -2.86
C GLY A 247 0.81 -11.75 -2.82
N ALA A 248 0.56 -11.23 -1.61
CA ALA A 248 -0.14 -9.98 -1.36
C ALA A 248 0.71 -8.72 -1.62
N PHE A 249 2.02 -8.87 -1.79
CA PHE A 249 2.93 -7.75 -2.11
C PHE A 249 2.59 -7.07 -3.44
N SER A 250 2.31 -7.85 -4.48
CA SER A 250 1.86 -7.34 -5.76
C SER A 250 0.39 -6.91 -5.75
N LEU A 251 -0.36 -7.25 -4.69
CA LEU A 251 -1.69 -6.71 -4.40
C LEU A 251 -1.63 -5.39 -3.62
N ALA A 252 -0.49 -5.06 -3.02
CA ALA A 252 -0.33 -3.85 -2.22
C ALA A 252 -0.17 -2.63 -3.11
N GLU A 253 -0.97 -1.61 -2.82
CA GLU A 253 -0.83 -0.29 -3.42
C GLU A 253 0.51 0.35 -3.06
N ASN A 254 1.08 1.10 -4.00
CA ASN A 254 2.25 1.93 -3.75
C ASN A 254 2.04 3.32 -4.35
N ASN A 255 1.71 4.26 -3.49
CA ASN A 255 1.44 5.65 -3.85
C ASN A 255 2.71 6.48 -4.11
N LEU A 256 3.91 5.90 -3.91
CA LEU A 256 5.18 6.57 -4.16
C LEU A 256 5.69 6.37 -5.60
N TYR A 257 5.25 5.30 -6.27
CA TYR A 257 5.59 5.00 -7.66
C TYR A 257 4.38 5.15 -8.58
N THR A 258 3.81 6.35 -8.64
CA THR A 258 2.78 6.71 -9.62
C THR A 258 3.23 7.88 -10.48
N VAL A 259 2.62 8.03 -11.66
CA VAL A 259 2.90 9.18 -12.53
C VAL A 259 2.61 10.50 -11.81
N GLU A 260 1.53 10.56 -11.04
CA GLU A 260 1.17 11.72 -10.22
C GLU A 260 2.17 11.96 -9.09
N ALA A 261 2.69 10.92 -8.44
CA ALA A 261 3.74 11.04 -7.43
C ALA A 261 5.03 11.63 -8.03
N PHE A 262 5.43 11.16 -9.21
CA PHE A 262 6.60 11.70 -9.90
C PHE A 262 6.38 13.15 -10.31
N SER A 263 5.16 13.52 -10.74
CA SER A 263 4.80 14.92 -10.95
C SER A 263 4.96 15.75 -9.66
N ASP A 264 4.46 15.25 -8.53
CA ASP A 264 4.58 15.92 -7.22
C ASP A 264 6.07 16.11 -6.83
N TYR A 265 6.93 15.11 -7.07
CA TYR A 265 8.37 15.21 -6.82
C TYR A 265 9.05 16.23 -7.73
N LEU A 266 8.74 16.19 -9.02
CA LEU A 266 9.28 17.12 -10.00
C LEU A 266 8.86 18.57 -9.69
N ASP A 267 7.66 18.81 -9.19
CA ASP A 267 7.20 20.15 -8.78
C ASP A 267 8.02 20.73 -7.62
N ARG A 268 8.58 19.87 -6.77
CA ARG A 268 9.41 20.27 -5.63
C ARG A 268 10.90 20.29 -5.91
N LEU A 269 11.33 20.12 -7.16
CA LEU A 269 12.73 20.34 -7.54
C LEU A 269 13.05 21.83 -7.73
N ASN A 270 14.31 22.21 -7.55
CA ASN A 270 14.88 23.45 -8.08
C ASN A 270 15.07 23.33 -9.60
N GLN A 271 15.30 24.44 -10.31
CA GLN A 271 15.37 24.45 -11.79
C GLN A 271 16.36 23.39 -12.34
N ASP A 272 17.53 23.27 -11.72
CA ASP A 272 18.57 22.30 -12.05
C ASP A 272 18.60 21.05 -11.15
N GLY A 273 17.60 20.91 -10.28
CA GLY A 273 17.49 19.81 -9.33
C GLY A 273 17.19 18.46 -10.00
N MET A 274 17.43 17.39 -9.26
CA MET A 274 17.28 16.01 -9.71
C MET A 274 16.42 15.19 -8.76
N LEU A 275 15.51 14.41 -9.33
CA LEU A 275 14.91 13.27 -8.65
C LEU A 275 15.83 12.06 -8.84
N SER A 276 16.17 11.39 -7.75
CA SER A 276 16.99 10.17 -7.72
C SER A 276 16.19 9.02 -7.10
N ILE A 277 15.92 7.98 -7.90
CA ILE A 277 15.17 6.81 -7.45
C ILE A 277 15.99 5.56 -7.74
N THR A 278 16.27 4.78 -6.69
CA THR A 278 17.00 3.51 -6.82
C THR A 278 16.06 2.32 -6.69
N ARG A 279 16.07 1.43 -7.70
CA ARG A 279 15.32 0.18 -7.72
C ARG A 279 16.16 -0.96 -8.28
N TYR A 280 15.70 -2.18 -8.01
CA TYR A 280 16.33 -3.35 -8.58
C TYR A 280 16.25 -3.38 -10.11
N LEU A 281 17.36 -3.78 -10.71
CA LEU A 281 17.50 -4.11 -12.12
C LEU A 281 17.57 -5.64 -12.20
N PHE A 282 16.67 -6.23 -13.00
CA PHE A 282 16.60 -7.67 -13.22
C PHE A 282 16.55 -7.96 -14.73
N MET A 283 16.79 -9.23 -15.07
CA MET A 283 16.40 -9.83 -16.35
C MET A 283 15.28 -10.85 -16.12
N PRO A 284 14.18 -10.80 -16.88
CA PRO A 284 13.78 -9.74 -17.81
C PRO A 284 13.56 -8.38 -17.11
N ARG A 285 13.69 -7.28 -17.86
CA ARG A 285 13.56 -5.91 -17.31
C ARG A 285 12.17 -5.72 -16.68
N ASN A 286 12.12 -5.21 -15.43
CA ASN A 286 10.86 -5.01 -14.70
C ASN A 286 10.78 -3.69 -13.91
N GLN A 287 11.37 -3.58 -12.72
CA GLN A 287 11.12 -2.48 -11.78
C GLN A 287 11.78 -1.17 -12.23
N SER A 288 13.09 -1.19 -12.50
CA SER A 288 13.84 0.00 -12.92
C SER A 288 13.36 0.56 -14.26
N ILE A 289 13.02 -0.30 -15.24
CA ILE A 289 12.45 0.14 -16.51
C ILE A 289 11.05 0.73 -16.33
N ARG A 290 10.22 0.15 -15.44
CA ARG A 290 8.90 0.73 -15.11
C ARG A 290 9.03 2.08 -14.41
N VAL A 291 10.03 2.28 -13.53
CA VAL A 291 10.36 3.59 -12.96
C VAL A 291 10.71 4.60 -14.05
N ALA A 292 11.53 4.22 -15.03
CA ALA A 292 11.86 5.09 -16.16
C ALA A 292 10.63 5.44 -17.02
N ILE A 293 9.74 4.48 -17.25
CA ILE A 293 8.46 4.69 -17.97
C ILE A 293 7.53 5.64 -17.19
N ILE A 294 7.44 5.50 -15.86
CA ILE A 294 6.66 6.41 -15.01
C ILE A 294 7.25 7.82 -15.06
N ALA A 295 8.58 7.95 -14.97
CA ALA A 295 9.27 9.23 -15.12
C ALA A 295 8.99 9.88 -16.48
N ARG A 296 9.10 9.11 -17.57
CA ARG A 296 8.75 9.58 -18.91
C ARG A 296 7.33 10.12 -18.94
N LYS A 297 6.36 9.36 -18.43
CA LYS A 297 4.95 9.76 -18.48
C LYS A 297 4.68 11.01 -17.63
N ALA A 298 5.37 11.16 -16.50
CA ALA A 298 5.25 12.34 -15.64
C ALA A 298 5.81 13.60 -16.32
N LEU A 299 6.93 13.47 -17.04
CA LEU A 299 7.50 14.56 -17.85
C LEU A 299 6.58 14.94 -19.02
N GLU A 300 6.02 13.96 -19.74
CA GLU A 300 5.01 14.18 -20.79
C GLU A 300 3.78 14.92 -20.25
N MET A 301 3.27 14.51 -19.08
CA MET A 301 2.14 15.19 -18.42
C MET A 301 2.46 16.64 -18.03
N LYS A 302 3.74 16.98 -17.84
CA LYS A 302 4.21 18.35 -17.62
C LYS A 302 4.51 19.12 -18.92
N GLY A 303 4.19 18.54 -20.07
CA GLY A 303 4.37 19.19 -21.37
C GLY A 303 5.79 19.14 -21.92
N ILE A 304 6.67 18.28 -21.38
CA ILE A 304 8.02 18.08 -21.90
C ILE A 304 7.95 17.17 -23.13
N ALA A 305 8.32 17.71 -24.29
CA ALA A 305 8.21 17.02 -25.58
C ALA A 305 9.23 15.88 -25.76
N HIS A 306 10.42 16.02 -25.15
CA HIS A 306 11.56 15.10 -25.29
C HIS A 306 11.98 14.52 -23.93
N PRO A 307 11.13 13.72 -23.26
CA PRO A 307 11.43 13.17 -21.94
C PRO A 307 12.66 12.25 -21.91
N GLU A 308 13.03 11.67 -23.04
CA GLU A 308 14.22 10.84 -23.22
C GLU A 308 15.51 11.61 -22.88
N GLN A 309 15.54 12.92 -23.13
CA GLN A 309 16.69 13.79 -22.82
C GLN A 309 16.78 14.18 -21.34
N ASN A 310 15.77 13.83 -20.54
CA ASN A 310 15.61 14.23 -19.15
C ASN A 310 15.82 13.07 -18.17
N ILE A 311 16.07 11.86 -18.67
CA ILE A 311 16.21 10.63 -17.87
C ILE A 311 17.59 10.02 -18.11
N ALA A 312 18.24 9.59 -17.02
CA ALA A 312 19.46 8.79 -17.07
C ALA A 312 19.34 7.61 -16.11
N VAL A 313 19.94 6.48 -16.47
CA VAL A 313 19.91 5.24 -15.67
C VAL A 313 21.32 4.69 -15.55
N VAL A 314 21.77 4.56 -14.30
CA VAL A 314 23.09 4.00 -13.97
C VAL A 314 22.92 2.84 -13.01
N SER A 315 23.70 1.77 -13.18
CA SER A 315 23.51 0.51 -12.47
C SER A 315 24.83 -0.07 -11.96
N THR A 316 24.75 -0.86 -10.89
CA THR A 316 25.89 -1.64 -10.38
C THR A 316 26.34 -2.76 -11.31
N ALA A 317 25.47 -3.17 -12.23
CA ALA A 317 25.73 -4.23 -13.21
C ALA A 317 24.77 -4.12 -14.40
N TRP A 318 25.17 -4.69 -15.55
CA TRP A 318 24.35 -4.67 -16.77
C TRP A 318 23.07 -5.52 -16.64
N GLU A 319 23.18 -6.77 -16.18
CA GLU A 319 22.04 -7.70 -16.19
C GLU A 319 21.18 -7.63 -14.93
N THR A 320 21.78 -7.94 -13.77
CA THR A 320 21.09 -7.99 -12.48
C THR A 320 21.85 -7.20 -11.43
N GLY A 321 21.20 -6.24 -10.79
CA GLY A 321 21.82 -5.33 -9.85
C GLY A 321 20.84 -4.31 -9.29
N LEU A 322 21.36 -3.14 -8.92
CA LEU A 322 20.56 -1.97 -8.56
C LEU A 322 20.81 -0.86 -9.57
N ALA A 323 19.73 -0.22 -10.01
CA ALA A 323 19.78 0.92 -10.90
C ALA A 323 19.24 2.18 -10.21
N THR A 324 19.98 3.27 -10.32
CA THR A 324 19.56 4.62 -9.95
C THR A 324 19.10 5.35 -11.20
N ILE A 325 17.83 5.76 -11.20
CA ILE A 325 17.20 6.55 -12.24
C ILE A 325 17.25 8.02 -11.80
N LEU A 326 17.93 8.83 -12.60
CA LEU A 326 17.99 10.28 -12.43
C LEU A 326 16.99 10.95 -13.37
N VAL A 327 16.21 11.88 -12.86
CA VAL A 327 15.20 12.62 -13.63
C VAL A 327 15.33 14.12 -13.39
N LYS A 328 15.40 14.92 -14.47
CA LYS A 328 15.37 16.38 -14.43
C LYS A 328 14.12 16.94 -15.12
N ARG A 329 13.72 18.16 -14.77
CA ARG A 329 12.68 18.92 -15.51
C ARG A 329 13.18 19.50 -16.83
N THR A 330 14.47 19.76 -16.94
CA THR A 330 15.12 20.20 -18.18
C THR A 330 15.93 19.05 -18.77
N ALA A 331 16.19 19.08 -20.07
CA ALA A 331 17.15 18.19 -20.69
C ALA A 331 18.49 18.23 -19.93
N PHE A 332 19.16 17.08 -19.87
CA PHE A 332 20.51 16.98 -19.34
C PHE A 332 21.44 17.86 -20.16
N THR A 333 22.14 18.78 -19.49
CA THR A 333 23.12 19.62 -20.17
C THR A 333 24.35 18.80 -20.55
N ARG A 334 25.18 19.31 -21.47
CA ARG A 334 26.45 18.68 -21.79
C ARG A 334 27.32 18.46 -20.55
N SER A 335 27.35 19.42 -19.63
CA SER A 335 28.08 19.28 -18.37
C SER A 335 27.50 18.18 -17.48
N ASP A 336 26.17 17.99 -17.49
CA ASP A 336 25.54 16.90 -16.74
C ASP A 336 25.93 15.54 -17.31
N ILE A 337 25.87 15.39 -18.63
CA ILE A 337 26.26 14.17 -19.35
C ILE A 337 27.73 13.82 -19.07
N GLU A 338 28.63 14.80 -19.11
CA GLU A 338 30.06 14.61 -18.81
C GLU A 338 30.27 14.20 -17.34
N ARG A 339 29.52 14.76 -16.38
CA ARG A 339 29.59 14.35 -14.98
C ARG A 339 29.04 12.94 -14.74
N ILE A 340 27.94 12.57 -15.39
CA ILE A 340 27.37 11.21 -15.31
C ILE A 340 28.39 10.20 -15.83
N LYS A 341 28.98 10.44 -17.00
CA LYS A 341 30.03 9.58 -17.57
C LYS A 341 31.20 9.42 -16.63
N LYS A 342 31.74 10.55 -16.17
CA LYS A 342 32.88 10.55 -15.25
C LYS A 342 32.58 9.79 -13.96
N ALA A 343 31.45 10.06 -13.32
CA ALA A 343 31.08 9.38 -12.07
C ALA A 343 30.84 7.88 -12.27
N ALA A 344 30.25 7.48 -13.40
CA ALA A 344 30.07 6.08 -13.73
C ALA A 344 31.42 5.37 -13.93
N ASP A 345 32.36 5.99 -14.65
CA ASP A 345 33.71 5.46 -14.87
C ASP A 345 34.51 5.40 -13.55
N ASP A 346 34.49 6.47 -12.75
CA ASP A 346 35.23 6.58 -11.48
C ASP A 346 34.75 5.52 -10.46
N LEU A 347 33.45 5.18 -10.47
CA LEU A 347 32.82 4.22 -9.56
C LEU A 347 32.59 2.83 -10.19
N ASP A 348 33.04 2.58 -11.41
CA ASP A 348 32.83 1.29 -12.10
C ASP A 348 31.35 0.87 -12.14
N PHE A 349 30.48 1.84 -12.45
CA PHE A 349 29.05 1.62 -12.68
C PHE A 349 28.73 1.66 -14.17
N GLU A 350 27.70 0.92 -14.55
CA GLU A 350 27.25 0.78 -15.93
C GLU A 350 26.18 1.82 -16.26
N ILE A 351 26.36 2.56 -17.35
CA ILE A 351 25.31 3.45 -17.88
C ILE A 351 24.34 2.61 -18.70
N ILE A 352 23.18 2.29 -18.11
CA ILE A 352 22.12 1.54 -18.77
C ILE A 352 21.40 2.41 -19.80
N TYR A 353 21.16 3.68 -19.47
CA TYR A 353 20.54 4.62 -20.41
C TYR A 353 21.05 6.05 -20.18
N LEU A 354 21.46 6.69 -21.26
CA LEU A 354 21.72 8.12 -21.35
C LEU A 354 21.60 8.52 -22.82
N GLU A 355 20.80 9.54 -23.11
CA GLU A 355 20.53 9.93 -24.49
C GLU A 355 21.81 10.26 -25.27
N GLY A 356 21.90 9.78 -26.51
CA GLY A 356 23.10 9.89 -27.35
C GLY A 356 24.23 8.90 -27.04
N LEU A 357 24.08 8.01 -26.05
CA LEU A 357 24.98 6.87 -25.83
C LEU A 357 24.33 5.55 -26.28
N LYS A 358 25.17 4.59 -26.66
CA LYS A 358 24.75 3.21 -26.89
C LYS A 358 24.56 2.52 -25.54
N GLY A 359 23.33 2.51 -25.03
CA GLY A 359 22.93 1.83 -23.80
C GLY A 359 22.16 0.52 -24.04
N ASP A 360 21.34 0.15 -23.06
CA ASP A 360 20.39 -0.97 -23.15
C ASP A 360 19.26 -0.65 -24.15
N PRO A 361 19.05 -1.49 -25.18
CA PRO A 361 18.01 -1.25 -26.19
C PRO A 361 16.60 -1.19 -25.64
N GLU A 362 16.26 -1.98 -24.62
CA GLU A 362 14.90 -1.99 -24.05
C GLU A 362 14.58 -0.68 -23.35
N PHE A 363 15.54 -0.09 -22.63
CA PHE A 363 15.37 1.23 -22.02
C PHE A 363 15.28 2.33 -23.08
N ALA A 364 16.12 2.28 -24.11
CA ALA A 364 16.06 3.25 -25.21
C ALA A 364 14.71 3.19 -25.93
N GLU A 365 14.22 2.00 -26.27
CA GLU A 365 12.89 1.81 -26.87
C GLU A 365 11.77 2.29 -25.94
N ALA A 366 11.83 1.95 -24.65
CA ALA A 366 10.84 2.38 -23.65
C ALA A 366 10.74 3.90 -23.54
N LEU A 367 11.86 4.62 -23.73
CA LEU A 367 11.92 6.07 -23.55
C LEU A 367 11.66 6.85 -24.84
N THR A 368 11.90 6.25 -26.02
CA THR A 368 11.80 6.95 -27.32
C THR A 368 10.58 6.55 -28.16
N THR A 369 10.03 5.35 -27.99
CA THR A 369 8.90 4.85 -28.81
C THR A 369 7.65 5.71 -28.59
N THR A 370 7.04 6.21 -29.67
CA THR A 370 5.83 7.05 -29.61
C THR A 370 4.76 6.51 -30.55
N PRO A 371 3.54 6.21 -30.07
CA PRO A 371 3.08 6.31 -28.68
C PRO A 371 3.73 5.25 -27.77
N LEU A 372 3.93 5.57 -26.48
CA LEU A 372 4.50 4.65 -25.48
C LEU A 372 3.72 3.33 -25.39
N GLU A 373 2.40 3.40 -25.60
CA GLU A 373 1.50 2.27 -25.57
C GLU A 373 1.87 1.19 -26.61
N ALA A 374 2.47 1.57 -27.74
CA ALA A 374 2.96 0.63 -28.74
C ALA A 374 4.06 -0.27 -28.17
N TYR A 375 5.03 0.32 -27.44
CA TYR A 375 6.09 -0.44 -26.76
C TYR A 375 5.51 -1.39 -25.71
N ILE A 376 4.61 -0.89 -24.85
CA ILE A 376 4.03 -1.68 -23.75
C ILE A 376 3.24 -2.89 -24.26
N SER A 377 2.45 -2.70 -25.33
CA SER A 377 1.57 -3.74 -25.87
C SER A 377 2.32 -4.94 -26.47
N ASP A 378 3.56 -4.73 -26.92
CA ASP A 378 4.43 -5.77 -27.48
C ASP A 378 5.10 -6.63 -26.39
N LYS A 379 5.25 -6.09 -25.16
CA LYS A 379 5.96 -6.79 -24.09
C LYS A 379 5.15 -7.92 -23.47
N TYR A 380 5.87 -8.94 -23.00
CA TYR A 380 5.28 -10.09 -22.34
C TYR A 380 4.74 -9.77 -20.93
N TYR A 381 5.47 -8.94 -20.20
CA TYR A 381 5.15 -8.48 -18.84
C TYR A 381 4.46 -7.12 -18.86
N ASP A 382 3.65 -6.84 -17.83
CA ASP A 382 2.97 -5.54 -17.69
C ASP A 382 3.95 -4.48 -17.18
N LEU A 383 4.44 -3.65 -18.12
CA LEU A 383 5.29 -2.49 -17.85
C LEU A 383 4.50 -1.17 -17.87
N SER A 384 3.16 -1.22 -17.84
CA SER A 384 2.33 -0.01 -17.88
C SER A 384 2.65 0.93 -16.71
N PRO A 385 2.72 2.26 -16.94
CA PRO A 385 2.97 3.20 -15.85
C PRO A 385 1.83 3.12 -14.82
N SER A 386 2.18 2.95 -13.56
CA SER A 386 1.22 3.01 -12.45
C SER A 386 0.74 4.45 -12.23
N THR A 387 -0.54 4.60 -11.90
CA THR A 387 -1.20 5.90 -11.65
C THR A 387 -1.89 5.86 -10.29
N ASP A 388 -2.31 7.00 -9.76
CA ASP A 388 -3.13 7.04 -8.52
C ASP A 388 -4.45 6.26 -8.65
N ASN A 389 -4.95 6.10 -9.87
CA ASN A 389 -6.10 5.25 -10.16
C ASN A 389 -5.76 3.75 -10.17
N LYS A 390 -4.52 3.37 -10.51
CA LYS A 390 -4.03 1.99 -10.59
C LYS A 390 -2.62 1.90 -9.98
N PRO A 391 -2.46 2.02 -8.65
CA PRO A 391 -1.15 2.20 -8.00
C PRO A 391 -0.44 0.86 -7.70
N PHE A 392 -0.48 -0.10 -8.62
CA PHE A 392 0.05 -1.46 -8.42
C PHE A 392 1.42 -1.63 -9.09
N PHE A 393 2.42 -0.89 -8.60
CA PHE A 393 3.77 -0.88 -9.20
C PHE A 393 4.46 -2.25 -9.24
N PHE A 394 4.20 -3.13 -8.26
CA PHE A 394 4.83 -4.46 -8.19
C PHE A 394 4.06 -5.55 -8.95
N GLN A 395 2.90 -5.22 -9.51
CA GLN A 395 2.12 -6.13 -10.34
C GLN A 395 2.69 -6.07 -11.78
N MET A 396 3.36 -7.13 -12.22
CA MET A 396 4.09 -7.13 -13.50
C MET A 396 3.54 -8.12 -14.53
N MET A 397 2.35 -8.69 -14.33
CA MET A 397 1.81 -9.75 -15.20
C MET A 397 0.41 -9.43 -15.70
N TYR A 398 0.18 -9.43 -17.01
CA TYR A 398 -1.16 -9.23 -17.53
C TYR A 398 -2.12 -10.34 -17.05
N PHE A 399 -3.32 -9.97 -16.62
CA PHE A 399 -4.35 -10.94 -16.24
C PHE A 399 -4.72 -11.89 -17.38
N SER A 400 -4.66 -11.43 -18.64
CA SER A 400 -4.90 -12.27 -19.82
C SER A 400 -3.89 -13.42 -19.97
N ARG A 401 -2.72 -13.30 -19.34
CA ARG A 401 -1.64 -14.28 -19.39
C ARG A 401 -1.48 -15.07 -18.08
N VAL A 402 -2.43 -14.96 -17.14
CA VAL A 402 -2.33 -15.60 -15.81
C VAL A 402 -2.12 -17.11 -15.88
N PHE A 403 -2.71 -17.78 -16.87
CA PHE A 403 -2.59 -19.23 -17.03
C PHE A 403 -1.21 -19.66 -17.53
N ASP A 404 -0.41 -18.75 -18.11
CA ASP A 404 0.98 -19.05 -18.47
C ASP A 404 1.82 -19.34 -17.21
N LEU A 405 1.40 -18.83 -16.04
CA LEU A 405 2.05 -19.09 -14.74
C LEU A 405 1.84 -20.52 -14.21
N LEU A 406 0.87 -21.25 -14.76
CA LEU A 406 0.62 -22.66 -14.45
C LEU A 406 1.35 -23.60 -15.42
N SER A 407 1.90 -23.08 -16.51
CA SER A 407 2.71 -23.83 -17.46
C SER A 407 4.15 -23.97 -16.96
N GLU A 408 4.89 -24.99 -17.40
CA GLU A 408 6.32 -25.20 -17.09
C GLU A 408 7.25 -24.13 -17.72
N ARG A 409 6.73 -22.96 -18.11
CA ARG A 409 7.59 -21.86 -18.57
C ARG A 409 8.46 -21.38 -17.42
N ASP A 410 9.77 -21.37 -17.64
CA ASP A 410 10.73 -20.79 -16.72
C ASP A 410 10.49 -19.28 -16.59
N ILE A 411 9.70 -18.89 -15.59
CA ILE A 411 9.57 -17.49 -15.18
C ILE A 411 10.85 -17.13 -14.42
N VAL A 412 11.70 -16.34 -15.08
CA VAL A 412 12.97 -15.87 -14.54
C VAL A 412 12.79 -14.51 -13.84
N GLY A 413 13.64 -14.19 -12.87
CA GLY A 413 13.63 -12.92 -12.13
C GLY A 413 12.80 -12.97 -10.82
N GLN A 414 12.25 -11.82 -10.39
CA GLN A 414 11.44 -11.74 -9.16
C GLN A 414 10.05 -12.35 -9.34
N LYS A 415 9.99 -13.68 -9.19
CA LYS A 415 8.81 -14.54 -9.28
C LYS A 415 7.56 -13.91 -8.61
N PHE A 416 7.67 -13.42 -7.38
CA PHE A 416 6.55 -12.87 -6.59
C PHE A 416 5.76 -11.73 -7.27
N ASN A 417 6.41 -10.91 -8.10
CA ASN A 417 5.77 -9.78 -8.79
C ASN A 417 4.83 -10.22 -9.92
N TYR A 418 4.98 -11.46 -10.39
CA TYR A 418 4.18 -12.02 -11.47
C TYR A 418 2.96 -12.83 -10.98
N TYR A 419 2.98 -13.33 -9.74
CA TYR A 419 1.94 -14.25 -9.23
C TYR A 419 0.65 -13.58 -8.72
N ALA A 420 0.59 -12.25 -8.59
CA ALA A 420 -0.60 -11.53 -8.08
C ALA A 420 -1.92 -11.97 -8.75
N PRO A 421 -2.02 -11.98 -10.09
CA PRO A 421 -3.24 -12.37 -10.77
C PRO A 421 -3.64 -13.83 -10.48
N LEU A 422 -2.66 -14.73 -10.35
CA LEU A 422 -2.93 -16.14 -10.02
C LEU A 422 -3.44 -16.28 -8.59
N VAL A 423 -2.83 -15.56 -7.64
CA VAL A 423 -3.29 -15.53 -6.25
C VAL A 423 -4.73 -15.03 -6.16
N LEU A 424 -5.09 -13.96 -6.87
CA LEU A 424 -6.47 -13.48 -6.92
C LEU A 424 -7.42 -14.50 -7.55
N LEU A 425 -7.01 -15.18 -8.62
CA LEU A 425 -7.82 -16.23 -9.24
C LEU A 425 -8.04 -17.42 -8.27
N LEU A 426 -7.00 -17.84 -7.56
CA LEU A 426 -7.07 -18.91 -6.56
C LEU A 426 -7.94 -18.50 -5.37
N LEU A 427 -7.82 -17.25 -4.89
CA LEU A 427 -8.69 -16.71 -3.84
C LEU A 427 -10.14 -16.62 -4.31
N LEU A 428 -10.39 -16.23 -5.55
CA LEU A 428 -11.75 -16.21 -6.12
C LEU A 428 -12.33 -17.62 -6.24
N ALA A 429 -11.55 -18.59 -6.71
CA ALA A 429 -11.98 -19.97 -6.82
C ALA A 429 -12.26 -20.57 -5.43
N LEU A 430 -11.33 -20.42 -4.49
CA LEU A 430 -11.47 -20.89 -3.12
C LEU A 430 -12.67 -20.25 -2.43
N SER A 431 -12.82 -18.92 -2.49
CA SER A 431 -13.96 -18.21 -1.91
C SER A 431 -15.28 -18.65 -2.53
N SER A 432 -15.33 -18.85 -3.85
CA SER A 432 -16.53 -19.36 -4.54
C SER A 432 -16.91 -20.78 -4.06
N ILE A 433 -15.92 -21.66 -3.88
CA ILE A 433 -16.12 -23.02 -3.33
C ILE A 433 -16.64 -22.93 -1.89
N LEU A 434 -16.05 -22.09 -1.05
CA LEU A 434 -16.47 -21.93 0.35
C LEU A 434 -17.87 -21.34 0.47
N VAL A 435 -18.22 -20.34 -0.37
CA VAL A 435 -19.58 -19.78 -0.43
C VAL A 435 -20.58 -20.85 -0.89
N LEU A 436 -20.24 -21.64 -1.92
CA LEU A 436 -21.09 -22.73 -2.37
C LEU A 436 -21.28 -23.78 -1.26
N LEU A 437 -20.20 -24.20 -0.60
CA LEU A 437 -20.19 -25.29 0.39
C LEU A 437 -20.86 -24.91 1.71
N PHE A 438 -20.61 -23.70 2.23
CA PHE A 438 -21.03 -23.29 3.57
C PHE A 438 -22.28 -22.41 3.59
N TYR A 439 -22.55 -21.65 2.52
CA TYR A 439 -23.73 -20.79 2.46
C TYR A 439 -24.83 -21.43 1.62
N ILE A 440 -24.54 -21.79 0.37
CA ILE A 440 -25.58 -22.19 -0.58
C ILE A 440 -26.01 -23.65 -0.37
N LEU A 441 -25.07 -24.59 -0.23
CA LEU A 441 -25.36 -26.02 -0.15
C LEU A 441 -26.24 -26.42 1.06
N PRO A 442 -25.97 -25.96 2.30
CA PRO A 442 -26.82 -26.32 3.44
C PRO A 442 -28.24 -25.78 3.29
N LEU A 443 -28.40 -24.63 2.63
CA LEU A 443 -29.71 -24.04 2.36
C LEU A 443 -30.50 -24.85 1.32
N ILE A 444 -29.86 -25.30 0.24
CA ILE A 444 -30.48 -26.21 -0.76
C ILE A 444 -30.91 -27.51 -0.09
N LEU A 445 -30.05 -28.10 0.73
CA LEU A 445 -30.31 -29.38 1.40
C LEU A 445 -31.39 -29.29 2.48
N SER A 446 -31.62 -28.11 3.07
CA SER A 446 -32.57 -27.94 4.16
C SER A 446 -34.03 -28.25 3.79
N ARG A 447 -34.40 -28.24 2.49
CA ARG A 447 -35.75 -28.46 1.91
C ARG A 447 -36.90 -27.65 2.52
N LYS A 448 -36.65 -26.84 3.56
CA LYS A 448 -37.60 -26.07 4.36
C LYS A 448 -37.76 -24.63 3.88
N VAL A 449 -37.10 -24.26 2.78
CA VAL A 449 -37.06 -22.88 2.33
C VAL A 449 -37.66 -22.76 0.95
N GLU A 450 -38.73 -21.97 0.83
CA GLU A 450 -39.32 -21.63 -0.47
C GLU A 450 -38.30 -20.88 -1.35
N SER A 451 -38.35 -21.17 -2.66
CA SER A 451 -37.47 -20.53 -3.63
C SER A 451 -37.75 -19.04 -3.69
N LEU A 452 -36.71 -18.23 -3.45
CA LEU A 452 -36.78 -16.78 -3.57
C LEU A 452 -37.04 -16.40 -5.04
N PRO A 453 -37.90 -15.39 -5.32
CA PRO A 453 -38.02 -14.86 -6.67
C PRO A 453 -36.66 -14.39 -7.20
N ARG A 454 -36.34 -14.76 -8.44
CA ARG A 454 -35.01 -14.52 -9.06
C ARG A 454 -34.57 -13.05 -8.96
N LEU A 455 -35.48 -12.11 -9.18
CA LEU A 455 -35.19 -10.67 -9.13
C LEU A 455 -34.76 -10.20 -7.73
N TRP A 456 -35.34 -10.75 -6.66
CA TRP A 456 -34.91 -10.46 -5.30
C TRP A 456 -33.56 -11.10 -4.98
N GLY A 457 -33.30 -12.30 -5.48
CA GLY A 457 -31.96 -12.92 -5.38
C GLY A 457 -30.89 -12.04 -6.03
N ILE A 458 -31.14 -11.59 -7.26
CA ILE A 458 -30.26 -10.67 -8.00
C ILE A 458 -30.08 -9.36 -7.23
N TYR A 459 -31.15 -8.77 -6.68
CA TYR A 459 -31.08 -7.55 -5.86
C TYR A 459 -30.05 -7.69 -4.73
N PHE A 460 -30.13 -8.74 -3.92
CA PHE A 460 -29.24 -8.90 -2.76
C PHE A 460 -27.80 -9.26 -3.11
N VAL A 461 -27.59 -10.02 -4.20
CA VAL A 461 -26.26 -10.26 -4.76
C VAL A 461 -25.64 -8.92 -5.21
N LEU A 462 -26.39 -8.11 -5.96
CA LEU A 462 -25.92 -6.81 -6.44
C LEU A 462 -25.63 -5.82 -5.30
N LEU A 463 -26.42 -5.83 -4.22
CA LEU A 463 -26.12 -5.02 -3.04
C LEU A 463 -24.79 -5.44 -2.38
N GLY A 464 -24.51 -6.74 -2.29
CA GLY A 464 -23.30 -7.27 -1.66
C GLY A 464 -22.05 -6.96 -2.49
N VAL A 465 -22.09 -7.28 -3.79
CA VAL A 465 -20.99 -6.93 -4.72
C VAL A 465 -20.80 -5.41 -4.77
N GLY A 466 -21.90 -4.66 -4.94
CA GLY A 466 -21.87 -3.20 -5.04
C GLY A 466 -21.25 -2.53 -3.81
N PHE A 467 -21.55 -3.04 -2.60
CA PHE A 467 -20.96 -2.53 -1.37
C PHE A 467 -19.43 -2.66 -1.37
N MET A 468 -18.89 -3.84 -1.73
CA MET A 468 -17.44 -4.06 -1.78
C MET A 468 -16.77 -3.25 -2.89
N PHE A 469 -17.43 -3.08 -4.04
CA PHE A 469 -16.93 -2.26 -5.15
C PHE A 469 -16.87 -0.77 -4.79
N VAL A 470 -17.59 -0.34 -3.76
CA VAL A 470 -17.54 1.03 -3.22
C VAL A 470 -16.54 1.12 -2.07
N GLU A 471 -16.57 0.17 -1.14
CA GLU A 471 -15.71 0.14 0.05
C GLU A 471 -14.22 0.05 -0.30
N ILE A 472 -13.83 -0.87 -1.19
CA ILE A 472 -12.42 -1.10 -1.53
C ILE A 472 -11.78 0.16 -2.14
N PRO A 473 -12.34 0.82 -3.17
CA PRO A 473 -11.79 2.09 -3.65
C PRO A 473 -11.73 3.20 -2.60
N PHE A 474 -12.70 3.28 -1.68
CA PHE A 474 -12.66 4.28 -0.61
C PHE A 474 -11.53 4.02 0.39
N LEU A 475 -11.29 2.77 0.79
CA LEU A 475 -10.14 2.40 1.62
C LEU A 475 -8.83 2.88 1.00
N GLN A 476 -8.71 2.69 -0.30
CA GLN A 476 -7.52 2.97 -1.08
C GLN A 476 -7.31 4.48 -1.29
N LYS A 477 -8.33 5.20 -1.77
CA LYS A 477 -8.27 6.67 -1.90
C LYS A 477 -8.07 7.37 -0.55
N GLY A 478 -8.64 6.81 0.52
CA GLY A 478 -8.44 7.31 1.88
C GLY A 478 -6.98 7.20 2.35
N SER A 479 -6.24 6.17 1.92
CA SER A 479 -4.83 5.99 2.28
C SER A 479 -3.98 7.17 1.78
N LEU A 480 -4.17 7.54 0.50
CA LEU A 480 -3.56 8.72 -0.11
C LEU A 480 -4.07 10.02 0.55
N TYR A 481 -5.39 10.17 0.69
CA TYR A 481 -6.04 11.40 1.14
C TYR A 481 -5.90 11.66 2.65
N LEU A 482 -5.58 10.68 3.47
CA LEU A 482 -5.35 10.85 4.91
C LEU A 482 -3.86 10.73 5.27
N GLY A 483 -3.03 10.24 4.35
CA GLY A 483 -1.59 10.09 4.54
C GLY A 483 -1.20 9.02 5.55
N HIS A 484 -2.10 8.08 5.83
CA HIS A 484 -1.80 6.95 6.71
C HIS A 484 -2.74 5.75 6.41
N PRO A 485 -2.21 4.59 5.96
CA PRO A 485 -3.02 3.43 5.58
C PRO A 485 -3.92 2.92 6.71
N THR A 486 -3.38 2.78 7.93
CA THR A 486 -4.17 2.28 9.07
C THR A 486 -5.26 3.25 9.54
N LEU A 487 -5.02 4.57 9.43
CA LEU A 487 -6.02 5.59 9.71
C LEU A 487 -7.15 5.51 8.68
N SER A 488 -6.80 5.37 7.39
CA SER A 488 -7.78 5.17 6.32
C SER A 488 -8.66 3.94 6.57
N LEU A 489 -8.02 2.79 6.79
CA LEU A 489 -8.74 1.54 7.07
C LEU A 489 -9.72 1.70 8.24
N SER A 490 -9.24 2.27 9.35
CA SER A 490 -10.05 2.47 10.55
C SER A 490 -11.21 3.43 10.30
N LEU A 491 -10.96 4.56 9.63
CA LEU A 491 -11.98 5.59 9.39
C LEU A 491 -13.01 5.17 8.35
N VAL A 492 -12.62 4.53 7.26
CA VAL A 492 -13.58 4.02 6.26
C VAL A 492 -14.48 2.98 6.91
N LEU A 493 -13.93 1.96 7.55
CA LEU A 493 -14.73 0.92 8.21
C LEU A 493 -15.65 1.53 9.28
N PHE A 494 -15.12 2.38 10.16
CA PHE A 494 -15.92 3.05 11.18
C PHE A 494 -17.05 3.87 10.57
N SER A 495 -16.76 4.69 9.55
CA SER A 495 -17.75 5.56 8.91
C SER A 495 -18.79 4.75 8.16
N MET A 496 -18.38 3.79 7.32
CA MET A 496 -19.30 2.97 6.55
C MET A 496 -20.21 2.16 7.46
N LEU A 497 -19.67 1.49 8.49
CA LEU A 497 -20.48 0.69 9.41
C LEU A 497 -21.42 1.55 10.26
N THR A 498 -20.94 2.69 10.79
CA THR A 498 -21.75 3.58 11.61
C THR A 498 -22.91 4.17 10.80
N PHE A 499 -22.62 4.73 9.63
CA PHE A 499 -23.65 5.33 8.79
C PHE A 499 -24.58 4.27 8.19
N ALA A 500 -24.08 3.09 7.80
CA ALA A 500 -24.94 1.99 7.37
C ALA A 500 -25.87 1.51 8.50
N GLY A 501 -25.38 1.48 9.74
CA GLY A 501 -26.18 1.22 10.94
C GLY A 501 -27.25 2.29 11.17
N CYS A 502 -26.90 3.57 11.06
CA CYS A 502 -27.86 4.68 11.12
C CYS A 502 -28.92 4.58 10.02
N GLY A 503 -28.53 4.23 8.79
CA GLY A 503 -29.43 3.99 7.67
C GLY A 503 -30.38 2.82 7.92
N SER A 504 -29.84 1.74 8.49
CA SER A 504 -30.63 0.58 8.90
C SER A 504 -31.67 0.95 9.96
N TYR A 505 -31.29 1.78 10.94
CA TYR A 505 -32.23 2.30 11.94
C TYR A 505 -33.27 3.22 11.30
N TRP A 506 -32.85 4.12 10.40
CA TRP A 506 -33.74 5.06 9.72
C TRP A 506 -34.78 4.35 8.85
N SER A 507 -34.42 3.21 8.24
CA SER A 507 -35.32 2.41 7.42
C SER A 507 -36.63 2.03 8.13
N ARG A 508 -36.64 1.94 9.47
CA ARG A 508 -37.83 1.63 10.28
C ARG A 508 -38.92 2.70 10.18
N LYS A 509 -38.55 3.96 9.89
CA LYS A 509 -39.50 5.07 9.79
C LYS A 509 -40.34 5.02 8.51
N PHE A 510 -39.92 4.26 7.50
CA PHE A 510 -40.69 4.13 6.27
C PHE A 510 -41.95 3.30 6.48
N ARG A 511 -43.09 3.94 6.20
CA ARG A 511 -44.41 3.29 6.20
C ARG A 511 -44.47 2.23 5.11
N GLU A 512 -45.29 1.22 5.37
CA GLU A 512 -45.53 0.09 4.47
C GLU A 512 -45.84 0.51 3.03
N ALA A 513 -46.73 1.50 2.86
CA ALA A 513 -47.22 1.94 1.55
C ALA A 513 -46.14 2.64 0.69
N SER A 514 -45.15 3.29 1.32
CA SER A 514 -44.11 4.07 0.64
C SER A 514 -42.75 3.36 0.58
N LEU A 515 -42.64 2.16 1.15
CA LEU A 515 -41.36 1.46 1.35
C LEU A 515 -40.62 1.20 0.03
N LEU A 516 -41.32 0.73 -1.01
CA LEU A 516 -40.72 0.48 -2.31
C LEU A 516 -40.22 1.76 -2.98
N GLY A 517 -40.98 2.85 -2.88
CA GLY A 517 -40.56 4.17 -3.37
C GLY A 517 -39.32 4.67 -2.65
N ALA A 518 -39.28 4.54 -1.32
CA ALA A 518 -38.12 4.92 -0.51
C ALA A 518 -36.85 4.13 -0.89
N VAL A 519 -36.97 2.81 -1.11
CA VAL A 519 -35.85 1.98 -1.60
C VAL A 519 -35.34 2.48 -2.94
N ARG A 520 -36.23 2.75 -3.90
CA ARG A 520 -35.85 3.26 -5.22
C ARG A 520 -35.12 4.60 -5.15
N VAL A 521 -35.60 5.51 -4.30
CA VAL A 521 -34.94 6.80 -4.06
C VAL A 521 -33.56 6.58 -3.43
N CYS A 522 -33.44 5.70 -2.42
CA CYS A 522 -32.13 5.39 -1.81
C CYS A 522 -31.14 4.85 -2.85
N LEU A 523 -31.55 3.89 -3.70
CA LEU A 523 -30.70 3.34 -4.76
C LEU A 523 -30.29 4.41 -5.78
N LEU A 524 -31.21 5.28 -6.18
CA LEU A 524 -30.91 6.39 -7.08
C LEU A 524 -29.90 7.36 -6.45
N VAL A 525 -30.07 7.71 -5.17
CA VAL A 525 -29.14 8.57 -4.44
C VAL A 525 -27.77 7.91 -4.34
N ILE A 526 -27.68 6.61 -4.09
CA ILE A 526 -26.40 5.87 -4.08
C ILE A 526 -25.70 6.00 -5.43
N VAL A 527 -26.41 5.75 -6.54
CA VAL A 527 -25.84 5.87 -7.90
C VAL A 527 -25.34 7.30 -8.17
N LEU A 528 -26.14 8.32 -7.82
CA LEU A 528 -25.76 9.71 -8.02
C LEU A 528 -24.53 10.10 -7.17
N VAL A 529 -24.51 9.71 -5.90
CA VAL A 529 -23.39 10.01 -4.99
C VAL A 529 -22.12 9.31 -5.46
N ILE A 530 -22.17 8.03 -5.84
CA ILE A 530 -21.01 7.31 -6.38
C ILE A 530 -20.52 7.97 -7.67
N GLY A 531 -21.42 8.38 -8.56
CA GLY A 531 -21.07 9.10 -9.79
C GLY A 531 -20.35 10.43 -9.50
N ILE A 532 -20.88 11.22 -8.57
CA ILE A 532 -20.27 12.49 -8.13
C ILE A 532 -18.89 12.24 -7.52
N VAL A 533 -18.77 11.27 -6.61
CA VAL A 533 -17.49 10.91 -5.97
C VAL A 533 -16.46 10.50 -7.01
N THR A 534 -16.86 9.67 -7.98
CA THR A 534 -15.96 9.18 -9.04
C THR A 534 -15.37 10.35 -9.82
N ILE A 535 -16.18 11.34 -10.18
CA ILE A 535 -15.73 12.51 -10.97
C ILE A 535 -14.99 13.53 -10.10
N ALA A 536 -15.47 13.80 -8.89
CA ALA A 536 -14.99 14.92 -8.07
C ALA A 536 -13.82 14.56 -7.14
N SER A 537 -13.54 13.28 -6.89
CA SER A 537 -12.57 12.84 -5.87
C SER A 537 -11.15 13.39 -6.09
N ASP A 538 -10.66 13.41 -7.33
CA ASP A 538 -9.30 13.88 -7.63
C ASP A 538 -9.20 15.41 -7.55
N TRP A 539 -10.27 16.11 -7.94
CA TRP A 539 -10.38 17.56 -7.74
C TRP A 539 -10.42 17.91 -6.26
N LEU A 540 -11.28 17.23 -5.49
CA LEU A 540 -11.43 17.45 -4.06
C LEU A 540 -10.09 17.23 -3.33
N THR A 541 -9.43 16.11 -3.62
CA THR A 541 -8.11 15.79 -3.06
C THR A 541 -7.11 16.92 -3.32
N ARG A 542 -7.00 17.41 -4.56
CA ARG A 542 -6.06 18.49 -4.89
C ARG A 542 -6.33 19.78 -4.12
N GLN A 543 -7.60 20.12 -3.89
CA GLN A 543 -7.98 21.36 -3.20
C GLN A 543 -7.84 21.26 -1.67
N THR A 544 -8.05 20.09 -1.09
CA THR A 544 -8.18 19.94 0.37
C THR A 544 -7.03 19.18 1.04
N ILE A 545 -6.07 18.63 0.27
CA ILE A 545 -4.94 17.88 0.85
C ILE A 545 -4.05 18.74 1.76
N GLY A 546 -3.96 20.05 1.50
CA GLY A 546 -3.22 21.00 2.33
C GLY A 546 -3.94 21.37 3.64
N PHE A 547 -5.18 20.93 3.84
CA PHE A 547 -5.90 21.22 5.08
C PHE A 547 -5.35 20.40 6.26
N PRO A 548 -5.50 20.90 7.50
CA PRO A 548 -5.22 20.14 8.70
C PRO A 548 -5.89 18.76 8.69
N LEU A 549 -5.21 17.77 9.26
CA LEU A 549 -5.67 16.38 9.28
C LEU A 549 -7.10 16.23 9.83
N SER A 550 -7.48 17.01 10.85
CA SER A 550 -8.83 16.99 11.43
C SER A 550 -9.93 17.35 10.41
N ILE A 551 -9.67 18.35 9.55
CA ILE A 551 -10.61 18.76 8.50
C ILE A 551 -10.64 17.70 7.39
N ARG A 552 -9.49 17.15 7.00
CA ARG A 552 -9.42 16.06 6.02
C ARG A 552 -10.22 14.84 6.49
N ILE A 553 -10.09 14.46 7.77
CA ILE A 553 -10.87 13.39 8.39
C ILE A 553 -12.37 13.69 8.29
N LEU A 554 -12.81 14.88 8.71
CA LEU A 554 -14.24 15.24 8.67
C LEU A 554 -14.79 15.17 7.23
N LEU A 555 -14.10 15.76 6.26
CA LEU A 555 -14.51 15.73 4.85
C LEU A 555 -14.61 14.30 4.32
N PHE A 556 -13.64 13.46 4.67
CA PHE A 556 -13.59 12.07 4.24
C PHE A 556 -14.71 11.23 4.88
N VAL A 557 -14.99 11.42 6.17
CA VAL A 557 -16.11 10.77 6.88
C VAL A 557 -17.45 11.15 6.22
N VAL A 558 -17.63 12.41 5.82
CA VAL A 558 -18.86 12.84 5.11
C VAL A 558 -18.93 12.18 3.72
N LEU A 559 -17.83 12.19 2.96
CA LEU A 559 -17.76 11.61 1.63
C LEU A 559 -18.11 10.12 1.60
N VAL A 560 -17.62 9.37 2.59
CA VAL A 560 -17.82 7.92 2.73
C VAL A 560 -19.15 7.59 3.45
N GLY A 561 -19.50 8.36 4.48
CA GLY A 561 -20.67 8.13 5.31
C GLY A 561 -21.99 8.37 4.57
N LEU A 562 -22.05 9.38 3.69
CA LEU A 562 -23.26 9.68 2.91
C LEU A 562 -23.74 8.49 2.05
N PRO A 563 -22.94 7.90 1.15
CA PRO A 563 -23.39 6.72 0.41
C PRO A 563 -23.66 5.54 1.35
N ALA A 564 -22.85 5.35 2.40
CA ALA A 564 -23.05 4.26 3.37
C ALA A 564 -24.39 4.33 4.10
N LEU A 565 -24.89 5.52 4.42
CA LEU A 565 -26.21 5.73 5.01
C LEU A 565 -27.32 5.16 4.12
N PHE A 566 -27.31 5.47 2.83
CA PHE A 566 -28.32 4.98 1.89
C PHE A 566 -28.13 3.50 1.57
N MET A 567 -26.88 3.02 1.46
CA MET A 567 -26.58 1.59 1.27
C MET A 567 -27.13 0.76 2.45
N GLY A 568 -26.89 1.21 3.69
CA GLY A 568 -27.43 0.58 4.90
C GLY A 568 -28.94 0.72 5.05
N THR A 569 -29.58 1.65 4.34
CA THR A 569 -31.05 1.76 4.30
C THR A 569 -31.66 0.77 3.32
N ALA A 570 -31.01 0.53 2.17
CA ALA A 570 -31.52 -0.30 1.07
C ALA A 570 -31.64 -1.79 1.44
N PHE A 571 -30.67 -2.33 2.19
CA PHE A 571 -30.65 -3.75 2.58
C PHE A 571 -31.82 -4.16 3.50
N PRO A 572 -32.00 -3.57 4.71
CA PRO A 572 -33.10 -3.94 5.61
C PRO A 572 -34.48 -3.57 5.03
N SER A 573 -34.57 -2.52 4.22
CA SER A 573 -35.81 -2.19 3.51
C SER A 573 -36.18 -3.26 2.47
N GLY A 574 -35.19 -3.81 1.76
CA GLY A 574 -35.38 -4.96 0.88
C GLY A 574 -35.86 -6.20 1.64
N ILE A 575 -35.28 -6.49 2.81
CA ILE A 575 -35.72 -7.61 3.66
C ILE A 575 -37.19 -7.45 4.04
N ARG A 576 -37.61 -6.25 4.47
CA ARG A 576 -39.01 -5.96 4.82
C ARG A 576 -39.96 -6.17 3.64
N LEU A 577 -39.54 -5.85 2.41
CA LEU A 577 -40.33 -6.07 1.20
C LEU A 577 -40.46 -7.57 0.89
N VAL A 578 -39.38 -8.34 1.00
CA VAL A 578 -39.40 -9.80 0.79
C VAL A 578 -40.21 -10.51 1.87
N SER A 579 -40.11 -10.07 3.14
CA SER A 579 -40.80 -10.72 4.26
C SER A 579 -42.32 -10.70 4.18
N ARG A 580 -42.89 -9.86 3.30
CA ARG A 580 -44.34 -9.80 3.06
C ARG A 580 -44.87 -11.02 2.32
N GLU A 581 -44.12 -11.49 1.33
CA GLU A 581 -44.54 -12.56 0.40
C GLU A 581 -43.74 -13.85 0.63
N HIS A 582 -42.49 -13.76 1.10
CA HIS A 582 -41.54 -14.88 1.19
C HIS A 582 -40.73 -14.84 2.49
N ARG A 583 -41.42 -14.88 3.65
CA ARG A 583 -40.76 -14.81 4.98
C ARG A 583 -39.74 -15.92 5.20
N ASP A 584 -40.02 -17.12 4.70
CA ASP A 584 -39.13 -18.27 4.86
C ASP A 584 -37.84 -18.13 4.06
N SER A 585 -37.80 -17.27 3.03
CA SER A 585 -36.62 -17.01 2.20
C SER A 585 -35.66 -15.96 2.76
N ILE A 586 -35.91 -15.40 3.95
CA ILE A 586 -35.00 -14.42 4.59
C ILE A 586 -33.56 -14.97 4.79
N PRO A 587 -33.36 -16.24 5.24
CA PRO A 587 -32.01 -16.80 5.35
C PRO A 587 -31.28 -16.85 4.00
N TRP A 588 -31.98 -17.11 2.89
CA TRP A 588 -31.39 -17.06 1.54
C TRP A 588 -30.89 -15.68 1.18
N VAL A 589 -31.70 -14.66 1.46
CA VAL A 589 -31.35 -13.26 1.20
C VAL A 589 -30.05 -12.87 1.92
N TRP A 590 -29.92 -13.25 3.20
CA TRP A 590 -28.70 -13.03 3.98
C TRP A 590 -27.51 -13.79 3.42
N ALA A 591 -27.69 -15.06 3.06
CA ALA A 591 -26.62 -15.89 2.53
C ALA A 591 -26.14 -15.42 1.16
N LEU A 592 -27.05 -15.02 0.28
CA LEU A 592 -26.73 -14.46 -1.04
C LEU A 592 -25.96 -13.16 -0.92
N ASN A 593 -26.41 -12.24 -0.05
CA ASN A 593 -25.71 -10.99 0.16
C ASN A 593 -24.31 -11.22 0.78
N GLY A 594 -24.22 -12.01 1.86
CA GLY A 594 -22.96 -12.31 2.53
C GLY A 594 -21.96 -13.01 1.60
N GLY A 595 -22.41 -14.04 0.87
CA GLY A 595 -21.58 -14.73 -0.12
C GLY A 595 -21.15 -13.83 -1.27
N ALA A 596 -22.06 -12.98 -1.77
CA ALA A 596 -21.76 -12.00 -2.81
C ALA A 596 -20.77 -10.92 -2.34
N SER A 597 -20.81 -10.49 -1.08
CA SER A 597 -19.82 -9.57 -0.52
C SER A 597 -18.44 -10.23 -0.42
N VAL A 598 -18.34 -11.49 0.01
CA VAL A 598 -17.05 -12.20 0.05
C VAL A 598 -16.43 -12.28 -1.36
N MET A 599 -17.20 -12.73 -2.35
CA MET A 599 -16.74 -12.77 -3.76
C MET A 599 -16.48 -11.36 -4.31
N GLY A 600 -17.33 -10.40 -3.96
CA GLY A 600 -17.25 -9.00 -4.36
C GLY A 600 -15.95 -8.33 -3.92
N SER A 601 -15.40 -8.70 -2.76
CA SER A 601 -14.12 -8.17 -2.28
C SER A 601 -12.95 -8.56 -3.19
N VAL A 602 -12.87 -9.83 -3.58
CA VAL A 602 -11.84 -10.35 -4.50
C VAL A 602 -12.03 -9.79 -5.91
N LEU A 603 -13.28 -9.70 -6.38
CA LEU A 603 -13.61 -9.11 -7.68
C LEU A 603 -13.28 -7.62 -7.73
N ALA A 604 -13.60 -6.85 -6.70
CA ALA A 604 -13.29 -5.43 -6.61
C ALA A 604 -11.78 -5.19 -6.68
N MET A 605 -11.00 -6.01 -5.96
CA MET A 605 -9.54 -5.97 -6.00
C MET A 605 -9.00 -6.33 -7.39
N THR A 606 -9.57 -7.37 -8.02
CA THR A 606 -9.20 -7.80 -9.37
C THR A 606 -9.44 -6.70 -10.40
N VAL A 607 -10.61 -6.05 -10.37
CA VAL A 607 -10.92 -4.92 -11.27
C VAL A 607 -10.02 -3.73 -10.98
N ALA A 608 -9.78 -3.41 -9.70
CA ALA A 608 -8.90 -2.31 -9.33
C ALA A 608 -7.48 -2.53 -9.87
N MET A 609 -6.98 -3.76 -9.80
CA MET A 609 -5.64 -4.10 -10.30
C MET A 609 -5.53 -4.14 -11.82
N THR A 610 -6.60 -4.45 -12.55
CA THR A 610 -6.58 -4.48 -14.02
C THR A 610 -6.87 -3.13 -14.63
N SER A 611 -7.89 -2.43 -14.12
CA SER A 611 -8.53 -1.27 -14.75
C SER A 611 -8.61 -0.04 -13.84
N GLY A 612 -8.20 -0.15 -12.58
CA GLY A 612 -8.14 0.95 -11.64
C GLY A 612 -9.42 1.20 -10.83
N TYR A 613 -9.29 2.00 -9.78
CA TYR A 613 -10.34 2.28 -8.80
C TYR A 613 -11.56 3.00 -9.36
N MET A 614 -11.40 3.87 -10.35
CA MET A 614 -12.50 4.57 -11.00
C MET A 614 -13.46 3.59 -11.67
N LEU A 615 -12.95 2.59 -12.41
CA LEU A 615 -13.83 1.58 -13.02
C LEU A 615 -14.50 0.72 -11.94
N THR A 616 -13.79 0.37 -10.86
CA THR A 616 -14.37 -0.35 -9.73
C THR A 616 -15.54 0.42 -9.11
N LEU A 617 -15.40 1.73 -8.89
CA LEU A 617 -16.50 2.59 -8.42
C LEU A 617 -17.67 2.65 -9.40
N VAL A 618 -17.40 2.80 -10.70
CA VAL A 618 -18.43 2.80 -11.75
C VAL A 618 -19.20 1.49 -11.77
N LEU A 619 -18.51 0.34 -11.68
CA LEU A 619 -19.14 -0.97 -11.60
C LEU A 619 -19.96 -1.13 -10.31
N GLY A 620 -19.51 -0.57 -9.18
CA GLY A 620 -20.32 -0.48 -7.96
C GLY A 620 -21.62 0.31 -8.18
N GLY A 621 -21.53 1.48 -8.85
CA GLY A 621 -22.70 2.26 -9.27
C GLY A 621 -23.64 1.48 -10.19
N ILE A 622 -23.09 0.72 -11.16
CA ILE A 622 -23.86 -0.16 -12.05
C ILE A 622 -24.57 -1.25 -11.24
N CYS A 623 -23.93 -1.85 -10.23
CA CYS A 623 -24.58 -2.82 -9.35
C CYS A 623 -25.80 -2.23 -8.64
N TYR A 624 -25.68 -1.02 -8.07
CA TYR A 624 -26.80 -0.34 -7.42
C TYR A 624 -27.90 0.09 -8.42
N PHE A 625 -27.52 0.50 -9.63
CA PHE A 625 -28.47 0.81 -10.69
C PHE A 625 -29.23 -0.44 -11.18
N ALA A 626 -28.54 -1.56 -11.36
CA ALA A 626 -29.17 -2.83 -11.70
C ALA A 626 -30.07 -3.35 -10.58
N ALA A 627 -29.69 -3.13 -9.31
CA ALA A 627 -30.55 -3.41 -8.15
C ALA A 627 -31.80 -2.51 -8.16
N LEU A 628 -31.69 -1.26 -8.59
CA LEU A 628 -32.84 -0.38 -8.80
C LEU A 628 -33.79 -0.95 -9.86
N LEU A 629 -33.26 -1.39 -11.01
CA LEU A 629 -34.04 -1.98 -12.09
C LEU A 629 -34.78 -3.26 -11.66
N SER A 630 -34.16 -4.12 -10.85
CA SER A 630 -34.82 -5.34 -10.37
C SER A 630 -36.03 -5.07 -9.47
N THR A 631 -36.16 -3.86 -8.92
CA THR A 631 -37.36 -3.45 -8.16
C THR A 631 -38.55 -3.05 -9.05
N TYR A 632 -38.35 -2.81 -10.34
CA TYR A 632 -39.41 -2.51 -11.29
C TYR A 632 -39.95 -3.82 -11.88
N ARG A 633 -40.86 -4.48 -11.14
CA ARG A 633 -41.65 -5.60 -11.67
C ARG A 633 -42.37 -5.16 -12.96
N LYS A 634 -42.18 -5.87 -14.07
CA LYS A 634 -43.32 -6.09 -14.97
C LYS A 634 -44.24 -7.07 -14.23
N LYS A 635 -45.54 -6.76 -14.13
CA LYS A 635 -46.53 -7.80 -13.82
C LYS A 635 -46.34 -8.87 -14.90
N GLU A 636 -45.81 -10.03 -14.53
CA GLU A 636 -46.06 -11.23 -15.32
C GLU A 636 -47.57 -11.45 -15.22
N VAL A 637 -48.23 -11.29 -16.37
CA VAL A 637 -49.67 -11.47 -16.55
C VAL A 637 -49.99 -12.96 -16.49
#